data_AF-A0A8H9UL26-F1
#
_entry.id   AF-A0A8H9UL26-F1
#
_cell.length_a   1.000
_cell.length_b   1.000
_cell.length_c   1.000
_cell.angle_alpha   90.00
_cell.angle_beta   90.00
_cell.angle_gamma   90.00
#
_symmetry.space_group_name_H-M   'P 1'
#
loop_
_entity.id
_entity.type
_entity.pdbx_description
1 polymer ?
#
loop_
_entity_poly.entity_id
_entity_poly.type
_entity_poly.pdbx_seq_one_letter_code
_entity_poly.pdbx_strand_id
1 'polypeptide(L)'
;MGILKSLFTLGKSVLSQAEESIEEAQGVRMLEQHIRDAKGELDKAGKSRVDLLARVKMSNDKLSDLRARKSSLETRVLEALSKNANPSLINEVAEEIARLENAISAEEQVLTNLESSRDGVEKAVSATTQRIAQFEQQLEVVKATEAMQRAQQAVTTSTVGASSSVSTAAESLKRLQMRQAERQARLDAAAQLEKVADGRDLDEKLAEAGIGASNKSSAQDVLARLQRQQGE
;
A
#
# COMPACT_ATOMS: atom_id res chain seq x y z
N MET A 1 -18.06 10.79 -1.48
CA MET A 1 -16.78 10.96 -2.20
C MET A 1 -15.71 10.20 -1.42
N GLY A 2 -15.23 9.07 -1.95
CA GLY A 2 -14.54 8.05 -1.17
C GLY A 2 -13.12 8.44 -0.73
N ILE A 3 -12.73 7.93 0.44
CA ILE A 3 -11.43 8.05 1.10
C ILE A 3 -10.28 7.59 0.16
N LEU A 4 -10.59 6.65 -0.75
CA LEU A 4 -9.70 6.19 -1.81
C LEU A 4 -9.42 7.27 -2.86
N LYS A 5 -10.41 8.13 -3.17
CA LYS A 5 -10.25 9.24 -4.10
C LYS A 5 -9.39 10.34 -3.47
N SER A 6 -9.56 10.63 -2.18
CA SER A 6 -8.76 11.64 -1.46
C SER A 6 -7.29 11.23 -1.36
N LEU A 7 -6.99 9.97 -1.03
CA LEU A 7 -5.63 9.43 -1.01
C LEU A 7 -4.97 9.46 -2.41
N PHE A 8 -5.73 9.16 -3.47
CA PHE A 8 -5.23 9.20 -4.84
C PHE A 8 -5.01 10.64 -5.36
N THR A 9 -5.86 11.60 -4.98
CA THR A 9 -5.63 13.02 -5.30
C THR A 9 -4.47 13.63 -4.51
N LEU A 10 -4.23 13.19 -3.27
CA LEU A 10 -3.03 13.56 -2.52
C LEU A 10 -1.75 13.07 -3.22
N GLY A 11 -1.80 11.91 -3.88
CA GLY A 11 -0.67 11.41 -4.68
C GLY A 11 -0.37 12.20 -5.96
N LYS A 12 -1.39 12.73 -6.64
CA LYS A 12 -1.21 13.47 -7.92
C LYS A 12 -1.07 14.98 -7.76
N SER A 13 -1.65 15.57 -6.72
CA SER A 13 -1.69 17.03 -6.51
C SER A 13 -0.34 17.62 -6.06
N VAL A 14 0.65 16.80 -5.70
CA VAL A 14 1.92 17.28 -5.11
C VAL A 14 3.09 17.20 -6.11
N LEU A 15 2.81 17.12 -7.42
CA LEU A 15 3.84 17.21 -8.46
C LEU A 15 4.00 18.64 -9.03
N SER A 16 3.10 19.58 -8.71
CA SER A 16 3.03 20.89 -9.37
C SER A 16 3.12 22.12 -8.46
N GLN A 17 3.46 21.97 -7.18
CA GLN A 17 3.61 23.12 -6.28
C GLN A 17 4.88 22.98 -5.43
N ALA A 18 6.01 23.22 -6.07
CA ALA A 18 7.28 23.50 -5.41
C ALA A 18 8.06 24.57 -6.18
N GLU A 19 7.36 25.57 -6.73
CA GLU A 19 7.98 26.77 -7.27
C GLU A 19 7.53 27.98 -6.44
N GLU A 20 8.55 28.76 -6.04
CA GLU A 20 8.54 30.06 -5.38
C GLU A 20 8.37 30.13 -3.84
N SER A 21 9.53 30.35 -3.22
CA SER A 21 9.78 31.26 -2.08
C SER A 21 8.71 31.32 -0.99
N ILE A 22 8.91 30.51 0.04
CA ILE A 22 8.21 30.70 1.32
C ILE A 22 9.10 31.52 2.24
N GLU A 23 8.58 32.66 2.70
CA GLU A 23 9.06 33.38 3.89
C GLU A 23 9.35 32.36 5.01
N GLU A 24 10.62 32.15 5.38
CA GLU A 24 11.12 30.96 6.10
C GLU A 24 10.30 30.57 7.35
N ALA A 25 9.67 31.52 8.05
CA ALA A 25 8.87 31.27 9.25
C ALA A 25 7.42 30.78 9.01
N GLN A 26 6.87 30.95 7.81
CA GLN A 26 5.54 30.42 7.46
C GLN A 26 5.64 28.95 7.00
N GLY A 27 6.76 28.57 6.37
CA GLY A 27 6.98 27.22 5.84
C GLY A 27 7.05 26.13 6.92
N VAL A 28 7.67 26.42 8.07
CA VAL A 28 7.75 25.48 9.21
C VAL A 28 6.36 25.15 9.75
N ARG A 29 5.52 26.17 9.97
CA ARG A 29 4.16 25.97 10.49
C ARG A 29 3.27 25.22 9.51
N MET A 30 3.42 25.49 8.22
CA MET A 30 2.70 24.78 7.16
C MET A 30 3.13 23.31 7.09
N LEU A 31 4.44 23.02 7.14
CA LEU A 31 4.97 21.64 7.15
C LEU A 31 4.50 20.86 8.38
N GLU A 32 4.50 21.48 9.56
CA GLU A 32 3.94 20.89 10.78
C GLU A 32 2.45 20.58 10.64
N GLN A 33 1.69 21.47 10.01
CA GLN A 33 0.27 21.23 9.76
C GLN A 33 0.05 20.06 8.79
N HIS A 34 0.81 20.01 7.70
CA HIS A 34 0.74 18.89 6.76
C HIS A 34 1.10 17.55 7.42
N ILE A 35 2.10 17.52 8.31
CA ILE A 35 2.43 16.32 9.09
C ILE A 35 1.25 15.91 9.99
N ARG A 36 0.64 16.87 10.69
CA ARG A 36 -0.52 16.60 11.56
C ARG A 36 -1.71 16.06 10.75
N ASP A 37 -2.03 16.68 9.62
CA ASP A 37 -3.13 16.27 8.76
C ASP A 37 -2.89 14.87 8.17
N ALA A 38 -1.67 14.60 7.69
CA ALA A 38 -1.28 13.29 7.18
C ALA A 38 -1.36 12.19 8.25
N LYS A 39 -0.94 12.47 9.50
CA LYS A 39 -1.13 11.55 10.63
C LYS A 39 -2.61 11.29 10.95
N GLY A 40 -3.45 12.31 10.84
CA GLY A 40 -4.90 12.18 11.01
C GLY A 40 -5.53 11.29 9.94
N GLU A 41 -5.11 11.40 8.68
CA GLU A 41 -5.55 10.51 7.61
C GLU A 41 -5.02 9.08 7.77
N LEU A 42 -3.80 8.91 8.29
CA LEU A 42 -3.24 7.59 8.59
C LEU A 42 -4.05 6.84 9.65
N ASP A 43 -4.53 7.52 10.70
CA ASP A 43 -5.40 6.92 11.72
C ASP A 43 -6.74 6.45 11.13
N LYS A 44 -7.35 7.27 10.26
CA LYS A 44 -8.59 6.90 9.56
C LYS A 44 -8.36 5.70 8.62
N ALA A 45 -7.25 5.70 7.89
CA ALA A 45 -6.86 4.59 7.03
C ALA A 45 -6.63 3.30 7.83
N GLY A 46 -6.05 3.41 9.04
CA GLY A 46 -5.91 2.30 9.96
C GLY A 46 -7.24 1.64 10.35
N LYS A 47 -8.29 2.44 10.61
CA LYS A 47 -9.64 1.92 10.89
C LYS A 47 -10.24 1.22 9.66
N SER A 48 -10.20 1.86 8.49
CA SER A 48 -10.67 1.24 7.24
C SER A 48 -9.92 -0.05 6.89
N ARG A 49 -8.63 -0.13 7.21
CA ARG A 49 -7.81 -1.33 7.02
C ARG A 49 -8.31 -2.49 7.87
N VAL A 50 -8.64 -2.26 9.14
CA VAL A 50 -9.18 -3.30 10.03
C VAL A 50 -10.52 -3.81 9.53
N ASP A 51 -11.44 -2.92 9.14
CA ASP A 51 -12.73 -3.31 8.57
C ASP A 51 -12.58 -4.16 7.30
N LEU A 52 -11.61 -3.81 6.45
CA LEU A 52 -11.35 -4.51 5.21
C LEU A 52 -10.74 -5.89 5.46
N LEU A 53 -9.82 -6.02 6.41
CA LEU A 53 -9.28 -7.31 6.85
C LEU A 53 -10.38 -8.21 7.41
N ALA A 54 -11.31 -7.66 8.20
CA ALA A 54 -12.46 -8.41 8.71
C ALA A 54 -13.33 -8.93 7.56
N ARG A 55 -13.61 -8.10 6.55
CA ARG A 55 -14.39 -8.50 5.36
C ARG A 55 -13.69 -9.57 4.53
N VAL A 56 -12.38 -9.44 4.31
CA VAL A 56 -11.57 -10.47 3.62
C VAL A 56 -11.63 -11.79 4.36
N LYS A 57 -11.52 -11.77 5.70
CA LYS A 57 -11.63 -12.98 6.51
C LYS A 57 -13.02 -13.60 6.40
N MET A 58 -14.09 -12.82 6.56
CA MET A 58 -15.47 -13.32 6.45
C MET A 58 -15.75 -13.94 5.08
N SER A 59 -15.24 -13.33 4.01
CA SER A 59 -15.38 -13.85 2.64
C SER A 59 -14.63 -15.17 2.46
N ASN A 60 -13.40 -15.27 2.98
CA ASN A 60 -12.65 -16.53 3.01
C ASN A 60 -13.35 -17.63 3.79
N ASP A 61 -13.85 -17.33 5.00
CA ASP A 61 -14.56 -18.30 5.85
C ASP A 61 -15.82 -18.82 5.12
N LYS A 62 -16.62 -17.92 4.55
CA LYS A 62 -17.80 -18.27 3.74
C LYS A 62 -17.45 -19.15 2.54
N LEU A 63 -16.36 -18.84 1.86
CA LEU A 63 -15.90 -19.57 0.69
C LEU A 63 -15.37 -20.96 1.06
N SER A 64 -14.71 -21.09 2.22
CA SER A 64 -14.36 -22.38 2.82
C SER A 64 -15.60 -23.23 3.11
N ASP A 65 -16.62 -22.65 3.74
CA ASP A 65 -17.87 -23.37 4.05
C ASP A 65 -18.60 -23.85 2.78
N LEU A 66 -18.68 -22.99 1.76
CA LEU A 66 -19.28 -23.35 0.47
C LEU A 66 -18.52 -24.51 -0.20
N ARG A 67 -17.18 -24.46 -0.21
CA ARG A 67 -16.34 -25.52 -0.77
C ARG A 67 -16.47 -26.83 0.02
N ALA A 68 -16.53 -26.77 1.34
CA ALA A 68 -16.73 -27.94 2.18
C ALA A 68 -18.10 -28.60 1.90
N ARG A 69 -19.17 -27.80 1.80
CA ARG A 69 -20.51 -28.30 1.46
C ARG A 69 -20.55 -28.92 0.07
N LYS A 70 -19.94 -28.27 -0.92
CA LYS A 70 -19.81 -28.80 -2.28
C LYS A 70 -19.09 -30.16 -2.27
N SER A 71 -17.93 -30.24 -1.63
CA SER A 71 -17.14 -31.47 -1.55
C SER A 71 -17.93 -32.62 -0.89
N SER A 72 -18.67 -32.33 0.19
CA SER A 72 -19.51 -33.34 0.83
C SER A 72 -20.62 -33.87 -0.09
N LEU A 73 -21.25 -32.99 -0.87
CA LEU A 73 -22.26 -33.40 -1.84
C LEU A 73 -21.66 -34.20 -3.01
N GLU A 74 -20.48 -33.80 -3.50
CA GLU A 74 -19.75 -34.54 -4.54
C GLU A 74 -19.43 -35.97 -4.09
N THR A 75 -18.91 -36.16 -2.87
CA THR A 75 -18.67 -37.50 -2.31
C THR A 75 -19.96 -38.33 -2.25
N ARG A 76 -21.06 -37.74 -1.77
CA ARG A 76 -22.35 -38.44 -1.67
C ARG A 76 -22.93 -38.82 -3.03
N VAL A 77 -22.76 -37.98 -4.05
CA VAL A 77 -23.20 -38.28 -5.42
C VAL A 77 -22.38 -39.42 -6.02
N LEU A 78 -21.07 -39.42 -5.81
CA LEU A 78 -20.20 -40.51 -6.29
C LEU A 78 -20.59 -41.85 -5.64
N GLU A 79 -20.86 -41.86 -4.33
CA GLU A 79 -21.38 -43.05 -3.65
C GLU A 79 -22.74 -43.48 -4.21
N ALA A 80 -23.67 -42.54 -4.43
CA ALA A 80 -24.99 -42.82 -4.98
C ALA A 80 -24.92 -43.43 -6.38
N LEU A 81 -24.01 -42.92 -7.24
CA LEU A 81 -23.74 -43.45 -8.57
C LEU A 81 -23.21 -44.88 -8.50
N SER A 82 -22.24 -45.17 -7.62
CA SER A 82 -21.68 -46.52 -7.47
C SER A 82 -22.71 -47.57 -7.02
N LYS A 83 -23.75 -47.13 -6.29
CA LYS A 83 -24.82 -48.00 -5.77
C LYS A 83 -26.05 -48.08 -6.68
N ASN A 84 -25.98 -47.52 -7.90
CA ASN A 84 -27.13 -47.40 -8.82
C ASN A 84 -28.36 -46.78 -8.16
N ALA A 85 -28.16 -45.71 -7.38
CA ALA A 85 -29.25 -44.98 -6.73
C ALA A 85 -30.18 -44.31 -7.74
N ASN A 86 -31.33 -43.81 -7.26
CA ASN A 86 -32.35 -43.18 -8.08
C ASN A 86 -31.77 -42.01 -8.94
N PRO A 87 -31.88 -42.08 -10.28
CA PRO A 87 -31.40 -41.03 -11.18
C PRO A 87 -31.96 -39.64 -10.89
N SER A 88 -33.21 -39.54 -10.41
CA SER A 88 -33.84 -38.27 -10.05
C SER A 88 -33.14 -37.59 -8.89
N LEU A 89 -32.70 -38.36 -7.88
CA LEU A 89 -31.98 -37.84 -6.71
C LEU A 89 -30.57 -37.38 -7.09
N ILE A 90 -29.92 -38.13 -7.99
CA ILE A 90 -28.59 -37.77 -8.52
C ILE A 90 -28.67 -36.44 -9.27
N ASN A 91 -29.69 -36.24 -10.10
CA ASN A 91 -29.91 -34.98 -10.81
C ASN A 91 -30.14 -33.81 -9.84
N GLU A 92 -30.96 -33.99 -8.80
CA GLU A 92 -31.22 -32.95 -7.81
C GLU A 92 -29.95 -32.51 -7.07
N VAL A 93 -29.08 -33.46 -6.68
CA VAL A 93 -27.81 -33.11 -6.03
C VAL A 93 -26.82 -32.48 -7.02
N ALA A 94 -26.83 -32.89 -8.28
CA ALA A 94 -26.02 -32.24 -9.32
C ALA A 94 -26.44 -30.78 -9.54
N GLU A 95 -27.74 -30.49 -9.52
CA GLU A 95 -28.25 -29.11 -9.58
C GLU A 95 -27.81 -28.28 -8.35
N GLU A 96 -27.85 -28.86 -7.15
CA GLU A 96 -27.36 -28.18 -5.94
C GLU A 96 -25.85 -27.92 -5.99
N ILE A 97 -25.05 -28.87 -6.51
CA ILE A 97 -23.61 -28.66 -6.73
C ILE A 97 -23.39 -27.51 -7.72
N ALA A 98 -24.12 -27.46 -8.82
CA ALA A 98 -24.03 -26.35 -9.78
C ALA A 98 -24.41 -25.00 -9.14
N ARG A 99 -25.43 -24.96 -8.26
CA ARG A 99 -25.76 -23.76 -7.48
C ARG A 99 -24.61 -23.34 -6.56
N LEU A 100 -23.98 -24.27 -5.87
CA LEU A 100 -22.82 -24.01 -5.01
C LEU A 100 -21.60 -23.53 -5.81
N GLU A 101 -21.33 -24.09 -6.98
CA GLU A 101 -20.23 -23.63 -7.85
C GLU A 101 -20.42 -22.19 -8.31
N ASN A 102 -21.65 -21.81 -8.70
CA ASN A 102 -21.97 -20.43 -9.03
C ASN A 102 -21.79 -19.49 -7.82
N ALA A 103 -22.22 -19.93 -6.63
CA ALA A 103 -22.03 -19.16 -5.40
C ALA A 103 -20.55 -19.00 -5.03
N ILE A 104 -19.74 -20.04 -5.18
CA ILE A 104 -18.29 -20.01 -4.98
C ILE A 104 -17.65 -19.02 -5.96
N SER A 105 -17.99 -19.09 -7.25
CA SER A 105 -17.41 -18.18 -8.25
C SER A 105 -17.79 -16.71 -8.01
N ALA A 106 -18.99 -16.45 -7.51
CA ALA A 106 -19.41 -15.11 -7.11
C ALA A 106 -18.64 -14.62 -5.88
N GLU A 107 -18.49 -15.46 -4.86
CA GLU A 107 -17.74 -15.12 -3.64
C GLU A 107 -16.25 -14.93 -3.91
N GLU A 108 -15.64 -15.73 -4.79
CA GLU A 108 -14.26 -15.56 -5.26
C GLU A 108 -14.03 -14.18 -5.87
N GLN A 109 -14.98 -13.68 -6.68
CA GLN A 109 -14.90 -12.33 -7.24
C GLN A 109 -14.99 -11.25 -6.16
N VAL A 110 -15.86 -11.45 -5.16
CA VAL A 110 -15.95 -10.54 -4.00
C VAL A 110 -14.63 -10.52 -3.25
N LEU A 111 -14.06 -11.70 -2.96
CA LEU A 111 -12.78 -11.84 -2.27
C LEU A 111 -11.65 -11.12 -3.03
N THR A 112 -11.50 -11.38 -4.33
CA THR A 112 -10.47 -10.73 -5.16
C THR A 112 -10.59 -9.19 -5.14
N ASN A 113 -11.82 -8.65 -5.17
CA ASN A 113 -12.04 -7.22 -5.09
C ASN A 113 -11.68 -6.64 -3.71
N LEU A 114 -11.99 -7.37 -2.63
CA LEU A 114 -11.64 -6.99 -1.26
C LEU A 114 -10.13 -7.02 -1.05
N GLU A 115 -9.44 -8.04 -1.56
CA GLU A 115 -7.98 -8.17 -1.50
C GLU A 115 -7.28 -7.08 -2.30
N SER A 116 -7.75 -6.78 -3.51
CA SER A 116 -7.24 -5.67 -4.32
C SER A 116 -7.41 -4.33 -3.61
N SER A 117 -8.56 -4.13 -2.95
CA SER A 117 -8.81 -2.94 -2.13
C SER A 117 -7.87 -2.87 -0.93
N ARG A 118 -7.59 -4.02 -0.29
CA ARG A 118 -6.68 -4.13 0.85
C ARG A 118 -5.28 -3.72 0.45
N ASP A 119 -4.80 -4.25 -0.66
CA ASP A 119 -3.44 -3.96 -1.15
C ASP A 119 -3.29 -2.49 -1.55
N GLY A 120 -4.34 -1.90 -2.13
CA GLY A 120 -4.38 -0.46 -2.40
C GLY A 120 -4.28 0.38 -1.13
N VAL A 121 -5.02 0.01 -0.08
CA VAL A 121 -4.97 0.71 1.23
C VAL A 121 -3.60 0.54 1.89
N GLU A 122 -3.02 -0.66 1.88
CA GLU A 122 -1.68 -0.92 2.44
C GLU A 122 -0.58 -0.10 1.74
N LYS A 123 -0.61 -0.06 0.40
CA LYS A 123 0.33 0.76 -0.37
C LYS A 123 0.19 2.24 -0.03
N ALA A 124 -1.04 2.75 0.07
CA ALA A 124 -1.29 4.14 0.44
C ALA A 124 -0.82 4.47 1.87
N VAL A 125 -1.05 3.57 2.83
CA VAL A 125 -0.59 3.70 4.22
C VAL A 125 0.94 3.72 4.28
N SER A 126 1.60 2.80 3.58
CA SER A 126 3.07 2.74 3.53
C SER A 126 3.67 4.02 2.94
N ALA A 127 3.18 4.45 1.77
CA ALA A 127 3.65 5.66 1.11
C ALA A 127 3.43 6.92 1.98
N THR A 128 2.28 7.02 2.65
CA THR A 128 1.98 8.14 3.56
C THR A 128 2.90 8.12 4.77
N THR A 129 3.17 6.95 5.34
CA THR A 129 4.08 6.78 6.49
C THR A 129 5.50 7.21 6.14
N GLN A 130 6.02 6.78 4.99
CA GLN A 130 7.35 7.18 4.50
C GLN A 130 7.43 8.70 4.31
N ARG A 131 6.38 9.30 3.73
CA ARG A 131 6.35 10.74 3.47
C ARG A 131 6.28 11.57 4.77
N ILE A 132 5.54 11.11 5.77
CA ILE A 132 5.54 11.72 7.11
C ILE A 132 6.95 11.71 7.69
N ALA A 133 7.66 10.58 7.62
CA ALA A 133 9.03 10.47 8.14
C ALA A 133 9.99 11.43 7.43
N GLN A 134 9.88 11.56 6.10
CA GLN A 134 10.68 12.52 5.33
C GLN A 134 10.39 13.97 5.76
N PHE A 135 9.12 14.34 5.92
CA PHE A 135 8.74 15.68 6.37
C PHE A 135 9.19 15.98 7.81
N GLU A 136 9.14 14.99 8.70
CA GLU A 136 9.66 15.13 10.07
C GLU A 136 11.17 15.39 10.08
N GLN A 137 11.93 14.67 9.25
CA GLN A 137 13.37 14.90 9.09
C GLN A 137 13.68 16.30 8.53
N GLN A 138 12.95 16.74 7.51
CA GLN A 138 13.09 18.09 6.94
C GLN A 138 12.78 19.16 8.00
N LEU A 139 11.71 18.97 8.77
CA LEU A 139 11.33 19.88 9.84
C LEU A 139 12.42 20.00 10.92
N GLU A 140 13.02 18.89 11.33
CA GLU A 140 14.12 18.89 12.30
C GLU A 140 15.32 19.71 11.79
N VAL A 141 15.70 19.49 10.53
CA VAL A 141 16.80 20.21 9.90
C VAL A 141 16.53 21.71 9.81
N VAL A 142 15.30 22.11 9.45
CA VAL A 142 14.90 23.53 9.40
C VAL A 142 14.92 24.15 10.79
N LYS A 143 14.35 23.49 11.80
CA LYS A 143 14.38 23.95 13.21
C LYS A 143 15.80 24.12 13.75
N ALA A 144 16.69 23.16 13.46
CA ALA A 144 18.10 23.25 13.84
C ALA A 144 18.81 24.42 13.14
N THR A 145 18.48 24.67 11.87
CA THR A 145 19.03 25.81 11.11
C THR A 145 18.56 27.15 11.69
N GLU A 146 17.27 27.29 12.01
CA GLU A 146 16.74 28.48 12.68
C GLU A 146 17.38 28.70 14.06
N ALA A 147 17.52 27.65 14.87
CA ALA A 147 18.15 27.74 16.18
C ALA A 147 19.62 28.19 16.08
N MET A 148 20.36 27.65 15.10
CA MET A 148 21.73 28.07 14.82
C MET A 148 21.80 29.54 14.39
N GLN A 149 20.92 29.98 13.50
CA GLN A 149 20.87 31.39 13.07
C GLN A 149 20.55 32.33 14.24
N ARG A 150 19.57 31.99 15.09
CA ARG A 150 19.27 32.78 16.32
C ARG A 150 20.47 32.83 17.27
N ALA A 151 21.15 31.70 17.47
CA ALA A 151 22.35 31.66 18.29
C ALA A 151 23.48 32.53 17.71
N GLN A 152 23.71 32.47 16.40
CA GLN A 152 24.68 33.33 15.71
C GLN A 152 24.33 34.81 15.83
N GLN A 153 23.05 35.18 15.68
CA GLN A 153 22.58 36.56 15.87
C GLN A 153 22.77 37.04 17.32
N ALA A 154 22.49 36.20 18.31
CA ALA A 154 22.74 36.51 19.71
C ALA A 154 24.24 36.71 19.97
N VAL A 155 25.09 35.84 19.41
CA VAL A 155 26.55 35.96 19.50
C VAL A 155 27.01 37.24 18.82
N THR A 156 26.67 37.51 17.56
CA THR A 156 27.09 38.75 16.88
C THR A 156 26.60 40.00 17.61
N THR A 157 25.36 40.03 18.11
CA THR A 157 24.86 41.15 18.93
C THR A 157 25.68 41.31 20.23
N SER A 158 26.09 40.20 20.85
CA SER A 158 26.98 40.23 22.03
C SER A 158 28.46 40.52 21.71
N THR A 159 28.93 40.24 20.48
CA THR A 159 30.32 40.44 20.03
C THR A 159 30.52 41.77 19.30
N VAL A 160 29.46 42.50 18.94
CA VAL A 160 29.55 43.91 18.50
C VAL A 160 30.04 44.82 19.65
N GLY A 161 30.11 44.32 20.89
CA GLY A 161 30.88 44.92 21.99
C GLY A 161 32.39 44.62 22.00
N ALA A 162 32.90 43.73 21.14
CA ALA A 162 34.32 43.36 21.10
C ALA A 162 34.76 42.91 19.68
N SER A 163 35.38 43.84 18.95
CA SER A 163 36.00 43.75 17.62
C SER A 163 36.50 42.38 17.11
N SER A 164 36.09 41.96 15.90
CA SER A 164 36.98 41.57 14.76
C SER A 164 36.25 40.80 13.65
N SER A 165 35.72 41.52 12.66
CA SER A 165 35.14 40.98 11.43
C SER A 165 36.22 40.92 10.33
N VAL A 166 36.65 39.73 9.90
CA VAL A 166 37.20 39.40 8.56
C VAL A 166 37.60 37.91 8.50
N SER A 167 38.02 37.29 9.61
CA SER A 167 38.34 35.84 9.65
C SER A 167 37.09 34.93 9.56
N THR A 168 35.94 35.39 10.06
CA THR A 168 34.73 34.56 10.22
C THR A 168 34.00 34.24 8.92
N ALA A 169 34.10 35.09 7.88
CA ALA A 169 33.32 34.92 6.64
C ALA A 169 33.83 33.76 5.77
N ALA A 170 35.15 33.64 5.58
CA ALA A 170 35.75 32.56 4.80
C ALA A 170 35.54 31.19 5.46
N GLU A 171 35.60 31.15 6.79
CA GLU A 171 35.38 29.92 7.56
C GLU A 171 33.90 29.50 7.58
N SER A 172 32.99 30.47 7.53
CA SER A 172 31.54 30.24 7.40
C SER A 172 31.19 29.69 6.02
N LEU A 173 31.81 30.22 4.95
CA LEU A 173 31.60 29.73 3.58
C LEU A 173 32.05 28.27 3.43
N LYS A 174 33.22 27.92 3.98
CA LYS A 174 33.76 26.54 3.96
C LYS A 174 32.86 25.56 4.71
N ARG A 175 32.28 25.97 5.86
CA ARG A 175 31.30 25.16 6.61
C ARG A 175 29.98 25.01 5.85
N LEU A 176 29.52 26.06 5.17
CA LEU A 176 28.29 26.02 4.38
C LEU A 176 28.43 25.08 3.18
N GLN A 177 29.56 25.13 2.46
CA GLN A 177 29.85 24.25 1.34
C GLN A 177 29.95 22.77 1.76
N MET A 178 30.61 22.46 2.88
CA MET A 178 30.66 21.07 3.37
C MET A 178 29.26 20.54 3.75
N ARG A 179 28.39 21.37 4.33
CA ARG A 179 27.01 20.96 4.66
C ARG A 179 26.14 20.76 3.42
N GLN A 180 26.34 21.57 2.36
CA GLN A 180 25.65 21.36 1.09
C GLN A 180 26.09 20.05 0.41
N ALA A 181 27.39 19.76 0.43
CA ALA A 181 27.93 18.50 -0.11
C ALA A 181 27.41 17.28 0.66
N GLU A 182 27.33 17.35 1.99
CA GLU A 182 26.78 16.27 2.82
C GLU A 182 25.28 16.04 2.57
N ARG A 183 24.50 17.11 2.37
CA ARG A 183 23.07 17.01 1.99
C ARG A 183 22.88 16.34 0.64
N GLN A 184 23.66 16.72 -0.37
CA GLN A 184 23.55 16.13 -1.70
C GLN A 184 23.86 14.62 -1.65
N ALA A 185 24.93 14.24 -0.94
CA ALA A 185 25.30 12.84 -0.78
C ALA A 185 24.22 12.02 -0.03
N ARG A 186 23.54 12.60 0.97
CA ARG A 186 22.42 11.93 1.66
C ARG A 186 21.19 11.77 0.78
N LEU A 187 20.87 12.75 -0.06
CA LEU A 187 19.74 12.68 -0.98
C LEU A 187 19.98 11.62 -2.06
N ASP A 188 21.20 11.55 -2.61
CA ASP A 188 21.55 10.53 -3.61
C ASP A 188 21.51 9.11 -3.01
N ALA A 189 21.95 8.94 -1.75
CA ALA A 189 21.86 7.67 -1.03
C ALA A 189 20.41 7.27 -0.71
N ALA A 190 19.54 8.24 -0.35
CA ALA A 190 18.13 7.99 -0.09
C ALA A 190 17.38 7.58 -1.37
N ALA A 191 17.66 8.22 -2.50
CA ALA A 191 17.07 7.87 -3.80
C ALA A 191 17.50 6.48 -4.29
N GLN A 192 18.74 6.05 -3.97
CA GLN A 192 19.20 4.68 -4.25
C GLN A 192 18.49 3.64 -3.37
N LEU A 193 18.24 3.94 -2.10
CA LEU A 193 17.49 3.05 -1.21
C LEU A 193 16.00 2.94 -1.62
N GLU A 194 15.40 4.02 -2.12
CA GLU A 194 14.02 4.02 -2.61
C GLU A 194 13.87 3.16 -3.88
N LYS A 195 14.84 3.21 -4.79
CA LYS A 195 14.88 2.30 -5.97
C LYS A 195 14.99 0.82 -5.58
N VAL A 196 15.68 0.50 -4.49
CA VAL A 196 15.82 -0.88 -4.00
C VAL A 196 14.56 -1.34 -3.24
N ALA A 197 13.81 -0.41 -2.63
CA ALA A 197 12.63 -0.71 -1.83
C ALA A 197 11.31 -0.86 -2.64
N ASP A 198 11.24 -0.32 -3.85
CA ASP A 198 9.98 -0.24 -4.61
C ASP A 198 9.57 -1.58 -5.29
N GLY A 199 10.33 -2.67 -5.18
CA GLY A 199 9.90 -4.05 -5.50
C GLY A 199 9.46 -4.36 -6.95
N ARG A 200 9.36 -3.35 -7.83
CA ARG A 200 8.92 -3.45 -9.23
C ARG A 200 9.86 -4.30 -10.09
N ASP A 201 11.08 -4.48 -9.64
CA ASP A 201 12.10 -5.30 -10.29
C ASP A 201 11.76 -6.81 -10.29
N LEU A 202 10.82 -7.25 -9.43
CA LEU A 202 10.36 -8.64 -9.37
C LEU A 202 9.11 -8.88 -10.24
N ASP A 203 8.14 -7.95 -10.21
CA ASP A 203 6.91 -8.03 -11.00
C ASP A 203 7.20 -7.88 -12.50
N GLU A 204 8.17 -7.06 -12.88
CA GLU A 204 8.65 -6.92 -14.27
C GLU A 204 9.34 -8.20 -14.75
N LYS A 205 10.13 -8.87 -13.89
CA LYS A 205 10.77 -10.18 -14.18
C LYS A 205 9.76 -11.33 -14.23
N LEU A 206 8.66 -11.28 -13.49
CA LEU A 206 7.60 -12.29 -13.50
C LEU A 206 6.66 -12.15 -14.69
N ALA A 207 6.40 -10.91 -15.14
CA ALA A 207 5.69 -10.62 -16.37
C ALA A 207 6.50 -11.02 -17.61
N GLU A 208 7.81 -10.79 -17.61
CA GLU A 208 8.75 -11.24 -18.64
C GLU A 208 8.85 -12.79 -18.71
N ALA A 209 8.51 -13.48 -17.61
CA ALA A 209 8.43 -14.94 -17.51
C ALA A 209 7.04 -15.54 -17.89
N GLY A 210 6.05 -14.72 -18.24
CA GLY A 210 4.79 -15.17 -18.86
C GLY A 210 3.79 -15.89 -17.94
N ILE A 211 3.80 -15.64 -16.62
CA ILE A 211 2.95 -16.38 -15.67
C ILE A 211 1.70 -15.55 -15.31
N GLY A 212 0.54 -15.92 -15.87
CA GLY A 212 -0.76 -15.38 -15.42
C GLY A 212 -1.90 -15.55 -16.43
N ALA A 213 -2.60 -16.69 -16.40
CA ALA A 213 -3.82 -16.90 -17.19
C ALA A 213 -4.95 -17.48 -16.31
N SER A 214 -6.05 -16.74 -16.22
CA SER A 214 -7.28 -17.14 -15.52
C SER A 214 -8.27 -17.82 -16.47
N ASN A 215 -8.57 -19.11 -16.26
CA ASN A 215 -9.61 -19.85 -16.98
C ASN A 215 -10.82 -20.14 -16.07
N LYS A 216 -12.03 -19.79 -16.51
CA LYS A 216 -13.32 -20.18 -15.88
C LYS A 216 -13.97 -21.29 -16.73
N SER A 217 -14.59 -22.28 -16.10
CA SER A 217 -15.20 -23.47 -16.74
C SER A 217 -16.71 -23.61 -16.42
N SER A 218 -17.47 -24.28 -17.30
CA SER A 218 -18.93 -24.43 -17.25
C SER A 218 -19.40 -25.80 -16.71
N ALA A 219 -20.69 -25.97 -16.40
CA ALA A 219 -21.27 -27.19 -15.81
C ALA A 219 -21.07 -28.47 -16.65
N GLN A 220 -21.00 -28.36 -17.98
CA GLN A 220 -20.67 -29.47 -18.86
C GLN A 220 -19.18 -29.86 -18.77
N ASP A 221 -18.30 -28.90 -18.47
CA ASP A 221 -16.87 -29.14 -18.26
C ASP A 221 -16.59 -29.86 -16.94
N VAL A 222 -17.41 -29.59 -15.91
CA VAL A 222 -17.32 -30.27 -14.60
C VAL A 222 -17.73 -31.74 -14.73
N LEU A 223 -18.85 -32.04 -15.41
CA LEU A 223 -19.28 -33.42 -15.68
C LEU A 223 -18.25 -34.20 -16.51
N ALA A 224 -17.71 -33.59 -17.56
CA ALA A 224 -16.67 -34.22 -18.37
C ALA A 224 -15.36 -34.46 -17.59
N ARG A 225 -14.98 -33.55 -16.69
CA ARG A 225 -13.80 -33.72 -15.82
C ARG A 225 -13.99 -34.86 -14.83
N LEU A 226 -15.15 -34.91 -14.16
CA LEU A 226 -15.46 -35.96 -13.18
C LEU A 226 -15.54 -37.35 -13.81
N GLN A 227 -16.02 -37.46 -15.06
CA GLN A 227 -16.03 -38.72 -15.81
C GLN A 227 -14.63 -39.19 -16.21
N ARG A 228 -13.71 -38.28 -16.58
CA ARG A 228 -12.31 -38.65 -16.88
C ARG A 228 -11.55 -39.16 -15.66
N GLN A 229 -11.86 -38.64 -14.48
CA GLN A 229 -11.23 -39.03 -13.22
C GLN A 229 -11.66 -40.44 -12.71
N GLN A 230 -12.68 -41.05 -13.31
CA GLN A 230 -13.08 -42.44 -13.05
C GLN A 230 -12.52 -43.45 -14.07
N GLY A 231 -11.84 -42.97 -15.12
CA GLY A 231 -11.33 -43.79 -16.22
C GLY A 231 -9.85 -44.19 -16.11
N GLU A 232 -9.16 -43.77 -15.05
CA GLU A 232 -7.82 -44.22 -14.64
C GLU A 232 -7.92 -44.95 -13.30
#